data_AF-A0A645DQ87-F1
#
_entry.id   AF-A0A645DQ87-F1
#
_cell.length_a   1.000
_cell.length_b   1.000
_cell.length_c   1.000
_cell.angle_alpha   90.00
_cell.angle_beta   90.00
_cell.angle_gamma   90.00
#
_symmetry.space_group_name_H-M   'P 1'
#
loop_
_entity.id
_entity.type
_entity.pdbx_description
1 polymer ?
#
loop_
_entity_poly.entity_id
_entity_poly.type
_entity_poly.pdbx_seq_one_letter_code
_entity_poly.pdbx_strand_id
1 'polypeptide(L)'
;MKTDKPVVLTGAIRPATALSADGPVNLYEAVAAASNPACAGRGVLVVFDGGIYGARDIHKISTRSACAFGGRDAGELGYMLEGVPRFYRRSERAHTTRSEFEVDKITTLPPVAILYAHQDADPDILDWAAARHAGIVIAGMGSGCYSEPWNDRVATLTLPVVRASRVANGPNMRDDFYDKFVHVLPADDLPPQKARILLQLGLTVSSSPARLREMFARY
;
A
#
# COMPACT_ATOMS: atom_id res chain seq x y z
N MET A 1 -8.52 -14.81 9.92
CA MET A 1 -7.39 -15.79 10.05
C MET A 1 -6.03 -15.08 10.03
N LYS A 2 -5.28 -15.16 11.13
CA LYS A 2 -3.85 -14.80 11.19
C LYS A 2 -2.99 -16.07 11.10
N THR A 3 -1.91 -16.04 10.32
CA THR A 3 -1.08 -17.23 10.06
C THR A 3 0.34 -16.83 9.65
N ASP A 4 1.30 -17.70 9.97
CA ASP A 4 2.67 -17.63 9.44
C ASP A 4 2.91 -18.61 8.28
N LYS A 5 1.91 -19.43 7.93
CA LYS A 5 1.97 -20.24 6.70
C LYS A 5 2.14 -19.32 5.49
N PRO A 6 2.90 -19.74 4.46
CA PRO A 6 3.03 -18.95 3.24
C PRO A 6 1.66 -18.63 2.62
N VAL A 7 1.45 -17.35 2.32
CA VAL A 7 0.32 -16.89 1.51
C VAL A 7 0.94 -16.15 0.32
N VAL A 8 0.73 -16.71 -0.87
CA VAL A 8 1.35 -16.22 -2.11
C VAL A 8 0.26 -15.79 -3.09
N LEU A 9 0.34 -14.55 -3.56
CA LEU A 9 -0.46 -14.06 -4.67
C LEU A 9 0.35 -14.14 -5.95
N THR A 10 -0.34 -14.30 -7.06
CA THR A 10 0.24 -14.22 -8.40
C THR A 10 -0.83 -13.82 -9.41
N GLY A 11 -0.46 -13.71 -10.68
CA GLY A 11 -1.39 -13.42 -11.76
C GLY A 11 -0.73 -13.60 -13.13
N ALA A 12 -1.33 -12.97 -14.15
CA ALA A 12 -0.78 -12.90 -15.48
C ALA A 12 -1.06 -11.52 -16.08
N ILE A 13 -0.15 -11.02 -16.93
CA ILE A 13 -0.38 -9.82 -17.73
C ILE A 13 -1.02 -10.18 -19.06
N ARG A 14 -0.60 -11.30 -19.67
CA ARG A 14 -1.18 -11.79 -20.93
C ARG A 14 -2.33 -12.75 -20.64
N PRO A 15 -3.41 -12.72 -21.44
CA PRO A 15 -4.47 -13.69 -21.30
C PRO A 15 -3.96 -15.10 -21.62
N ALA A 16 -4.63 -16.14 -21.11
CA ALA A 16 -4.19 -17.53 -21.24
C ALA A 16 -4.10 -18.02 -22.71
N THR A 17 -4.80 -17.37 -23.64
CA THR A 17 -4.81 -17.69 -25.07
C THR A 17 -3.73 -16.95 -25.87
N ALA A 18 -2.99 -16.03 -25.25
CA ALA A 18 -1.94 -15.28 -25.93
C ALA A 18 -0.72 -16.16 -26.22
N LEU A 19 -0.02 -15.82 -27.30
CA LEU A 19 1.33 -16.34 -27.52
C LEU A 19 2.23 -15.93 -26.35
N SER A 20 2.96 -16.90 -25.80
CA SER A 20 3.84 -16.70 -24.64
C SER A 20 3.12 -16.13 -23.40
N ALA A 21 1.93 -16.67 -23.10
CA ALA A 21 1.22 -16.38 -21.86
C ALA A 21 2.10 -16.66 -20.62
N ASP A 22 2.12 -15.71 -19.68
CA ASP A 22 2.95 -15.74 -18.48
C ASP A 22 2.27 -16.44 -17.28
N GLY A 23 0.95 -16.63 -17.34
CA GLY A 23 0.17 -17.27 -16.28
C GLY A 23 0.65 -18.67 -15.86
N PRO A 24 1.00 -19.60 -16.78
CA PRO A 24 1.43 -20.94 -16.39
C PRO A 24 2.70 -20.96 -15.52
N VAL A 25 3.73 -20.19 -15.88
CA VAL A 25 4.98 -20.14 -15.10
C VAL A 25 4.76 -19.42 -13.77
N ASN A 26 4.05 -18.29 -13.78
CA ASN A 26 3.73 -17.54 -12.57
C ASN A 26 2.95 -18.39 -11.55
N LEU A 27 1.97 -19.18 -12.02
CA LEU A 27 1.19 -20.08 -11.16
C LEU A 27 2.05 -21.23 -10.61
N TYR A 28 2.88 -21.85 -11.44
CA TYR A 28 3.82 -22.89 -10.99
C TYR A 28 4.74 -22.36 -9.87
N GLU A 29 5.38 -21.21 -10.09
CA GLU A 29 6.28 -20.60 -9.13
C GLU A 29 5.56 -20.19 -7.84
N ALA A 30 4.35 -19.66 -7.94
CA ALA A 30 3.56 -19.30 -6.77
C ALA A 30 3.20 -20.50 -5.89
N VAL A 31 2.83 -21.63 -6.50
CA VAL A 31 2.55 -22.89 -5.78
C VAL A 31 3.83 -23.46 -5.17
N ALA A 32 4.94 -23.44 -5.90
CA ALA A 32 6.24 -23.86 -5.39
C ALA A 32 6.68 -23.00 -4.18
N ALA A 33 6.50 -21.68 -4.25
CA ALA A 33 6.76 -20.78 -3.14
C ALA A 33 5.80 -21.04 -1.95
N ALA A 34 4.51 -21.25 -2.19
CA ALA A 34 3.52 -21.48 -1.14
C ALA A 34 3.73 -22.81 -0.38
N SER A 35 4.31 -23.81 -1.06
CA SER A 35 4.64 -25.12 -0.48
C SER A 35 6.03 -25.16 0.19
N ASN A 36 6.85 -24.14 0.00
CA ASN A 36 8.21 -24.11 0.55
C ASN A 36 8.25 -23.53 1.98
N PRO A 37 8.77 -24.26 2.98
CA PRO A 37 8.87 -23.77 4.35
C PRO A 37 9.68 -22.48 4.52
N ALA A 38 10.64 -22.20 3.62
CA ALA A 38 11.45 -20.98 3.66
C ALA A 38 10.64 -19.69 3.44
N CYS A 39 9.43 -19.80 2.89
CA CYS A 39 8.49 -18.69 2.69
C CYS A 39 7.66 -18.36 3.94
N ALA A 40 7.68 -19.22 4.97
CA ALA A 40 6.89 -19.02 6.18
C ALA A 40 7.38 -17.79 6.98
N GLY A 41 6.44 -17.06 7.60
CA GLY A 41 6.75 -15.91 8.46
C GLY A 41 7.32 -14.68 7.71
N ARG A 42 7.25 -14.64 6.38
CA ARG A 42 7.70 -13.50 5.54
C ARG A 42 6.58 -12.54 5.14
N GLY A 43 5.43 -12.67 5.79
CA GLY A 43 4.22 -11.92 5.45
C GLY A 43 3.50 -12.51 4.24
N VAL A 44 2.60 -11.73 3.65
CA VAL A 44 2.00 -12.09 2.37
C VAL A 44 3.01 -11.79 1.27
N LEU A 45 3.24 -12.77 0.40
CA LEU A 45 4.18 -12.68 -0.71
C LEU A 45 3.44 -12.52 -2.03
N VAL A 46 4.10 -11.93 -3.01
CA VAL A 46 3.68 -11.97 -4.40
C VAL A 46 4.81 -12.55 -5.23
N VAL A 47 4.49 -13.55 -6.05
CA VAL A 47 5.43 -14.16 -7.00
C VAL A 47 4.98 -13.82 -8.41
N PHE A 48 5.86 -13.19 -9.17
CA PHE A 48 5.57 -12.73 -10.53
C PHE A 48 6.87 -12.59 -11.32
N ASP A 49 6.93 -13.13 -12.54
CA ASP A 49 8.07 -13.00 -13.45
C ASP A 49 9.42 -13.41 -12.79
N GLY A 50 9.41 -14.51 -12.04
CA GLY A 50 10.58 -15.01 -11.30
C GLY A 50 10.96 -14.21 -10.05
N GLY A 51 10.34 -13.06 -9.78
CA GLY A 51 10.58 -12.24 -8.59
C GLY A 51 9.69 -12.63 -7.40
N ILE A 52 10.20 -12.48 -6.19
CA ILE A 52 9.45 -12.64 -4.94
C ILE A 52 9.40 -11.29 -4.23
N TYR A 53 8.20 -10.77 -4.00
CA TYR A 53 7.98 -9.45 -3.43
C TYR A 53 7.16 -9.51 -2.13
N GLY A 54 7.39 -8.55 -1.24
CA GLY A 54 6.53 -8.33 -0.08
C GLY A 54 5.25 -7.58 -0.48
N ALA A 55 4.10 -8.01 0.04
CA ALA A 55 2.80 -7.40 -0.28
C ALA A 55 2.72 -5.89 0.06
N ARG A 56 3.52 -5.41 1.02
CA ARG A 56 3.58 -3.99 1.39
C ARG A 56 4.20 -3.10 0.32
N ASP A 57 5.22 -3.58 -0.41
CA ASP A 57 6.04 -2.72 -1.25
C ASP A 57 5.79 -2.96 -2.76
N ILE A 58 5.30 -4.15 -3.13
CA ILE A 58 4.98 -4.47 -4.53
C ILE A 58 3.90 -3.57 -5.11
N HIS A 59 4.10 -3.08 -6.33
CA HIS A 59 3.05 -2.42 -7.09
C HIS A 59 3.24 -2.67 -8.58
N LYS A 60 2.17 -2.43 -9.33
CA LYS A 60 2.21 -2.53 -10.79
C LYS A 60 2.86 -1.26 -11.36
N ILE A 61 4.01 -1.41 -12.00
CA ILE A 61 4.81 -0.34 -12.62
C ILE A 61 4.56 -0.19 -14.12
N SER A 62 3.97 -1.20 -14.76
CA SER A 62 3.67 -1.17 -16.20
C SER A 62 2.26 -1.67 -16.47
N THR A 63 1.57 -1.00 -17.38
CA THR A 63 0.25 -1.43 -17.86
C THR A 63 0.31 -2.66 -18.78
N ARG A 64 1.49 -3.01 -19.32
CA ARG A 64 1.63 -4.02 -20.38
C ARG A 64 2.85 -4.96 -20.27
N SER A 65 3.94 -4.56 -19.61
CA SER A 65 5.17 -5.36 -19.55
C SER A 65 4.93 -6.73 -18.92
N ALA A 66 5.67 -7.77 -19.31
CA ALA A 66 5.69 -9.02 -18.55
C ALA A 66 6.27 -8.79 -17.14
N CYS A 67 7.31 -7.95 -17.05
CA CYS A 67 7.87 -7.43 -15.80
C CYS A 67 7.01 -6.26 -15.28
N ALA A 68 5.70 -6.47 -15.08
CA ALA A 68 4.77 -5.39 -14.73
C ALA A 68 4.80 -5.00 -13.25
N PHE A 69 5.45 -5.78 -12.40
CA PHE A 69 5.50 -5.54 -10.96
C PHE A 69 6.90 -5.17 -10.50
N GLY A 70 6.98 -4.32 -9.48
CA GLY A 70 8.23 -3.92 -8.84
C GLY A 70 8.03 -3.57 -7.37
N GLY A 71 9.11 -3.67 -6.58
CA GLY A 71 9.10 -3.48 -5.12
C GLY A 71 9.36 -2.06 -4.63
N ARG A 72 9.19 -1.02 -5.48
CA ARG A 72 9.63 0.37 -5.19
C ARG A 72 11.10 0.40 -4.74
N ASP A 73 11.43 1.26 -3.79
CA ASP A 73 12.78 1.40 -3.20
C ASP A 73 13.20 0.17 -2.38
N ALA A 74 12.26 -0.68 -1.95
CA ALA A 74 12.55 -1.90 -1.20
C ALA A 74 13.01 -3.08 -2.10
N GLY A 75 12.65 -3.06 -3.38
CA GLY A 75 13.00 -4.08 -4.36
C GLY A 75 12.38 -5.46 -4.12
N GLU A 76 12.89 -6.50 -4.79
CA GLU A 76 12.53 -7.89 -4.48
C GLU A 76 13.05 -8.31 -3.11
N LEU A 77 12.29 -9.20 -2.45
CA LEU A 77 12.78 -9.99 -1.33
C LEU A 77 13.72 -11.11 -1.78
N GLY A 78 13.53 -11.60 -3.01
CA GLY A 78 14.25 -12.73 -3.58
C GLY A 78 13.79 -13.10 -4.98
N TYR A 79 14.28 -14.25 -5.46
CA TYR A 79 13.95 -14.81 -6.77
C TYR A 79 13.50 -16.25 -6.66
N MET A 80 12.64 -16.67 -7.59
CA MET A 80 12.35 -18.06 -7.89
C MET A 80 13.40 -18.54 -8.90
N LEU A 81 14.27 -19.45 -8.48
CA LEU A 81 15.28 -20.05 -9.35
C LEU A 81 14.98 -21.54 -9.45
N GLU A 82 14.64 -21.99 -10.66
CA GLU A 82 14.35 -23.41 -10.93
C GLU A 82 13.23 -23.97 -10.02
N GLY A 83 12.23 -23.15 -9.70
CA GLY A 83 11.13 -23.49 -8.79
C GLY A 83 11.48 -23.41 -7.30
N VAL A 84 12.69 -22.96 -6.93
CA VAL A 84 13.12 -22.81 -5.53
C VAL A 84 13.23 -21.34 -5.15
N PRO A 85 12.57 -20.88 -4.07
CA PRO A 85 12.70 -19.51 -3.60
C PRO A 85 14.07 -19.27 -2.96
N ARG A 86 14.77 -18.21 -3.40
CA ARG A 86 16.01 -17.72 -2.79
C ARG A 86 15.83 -16.28 -2.33
N PHE A 87 15.91 -16.07 -1.01
CA PHE A 87 15.70 -14.76 -0.39
C PHE A 87 17.04 -14.07 -0.07
N TYR A 88 17.06 -12.76 -0.29
CA TYR A 88 18.16 -11.86 0.04
C TYR A 88 17.74 -10.73 1.00
N ARG A 89 16.43 -10.48 1.14
CA ARG A 89 15.85 -9.47 2.04
C ARG A 89 14.65 -10.01 2.81
N ARG A 90 14.19 -9.23 3.78
CA ARG A 90 12.94 -9.43 4.54
C ARG A 90 12.30 -8.06 4.79
N SER A 91 10.97 -8.03 4.92
CA SER A 91 10.26 -6.83 5.39
C SER A 91 10.45 -6.65 6.90
N GLU A 92 10.87 -5.46 7.31
CA GLU A 92 10.99 -5.07 8.71
C GLU A 92 9.66 -4.53 9.28
N ARG A 93 8.70 -4.19 8.43
CA ARG A 93 7.39 -3.69 8.86
C ARG A 93 6.57 -4.82 9.48
N ALA A 94 5.71 -4.49 10.43
CA ALA A 94 4.86 -5.49 11.06
C ALA A 94 3.83 -6.02 10.06
N HIS A 95 3.54 -7.31 10.09
CA HIS A 95 2.61 -7.96 9.16
C HIS A 95 2.01 -9.20 9.80
N THR A 96 0.94 -9.73 9.19
CA THR A 96 0.31 -11.02 9.54
C THR A 96 0.07 -11.21 11.05
N THR A 97 0.76 -12.14 11.69
CA THR A 97 0.65 -12.47 13.12
C THR A 97 1.12 -11.35 14.04
N ARG A 98 1.97 -10.43 13.55
CA ARG A 98 2.42 -9.23 14.27
C ARG A 98 1.51 -8.00 14.06
N SER A 99 0.46 -8.16 13.25
CA SER A 99 -0.54 -7.11 13.04
C SER A 99 -1.52 -7.04 14.20
N GLU A 100 -1.90 -5.84 14.60
CA GLU A 100 -2.98 -5.63 15.58
C GLU A 100 -4.37 -5.75 14.95
N PHE A 101 -4.49 -5.65 13.63
CA PHE A 101 -5.78 -5.65 12.94
C PHE A 101 -6.44 -7.04 13.00
N GLU A 102 -7.63 -7.10 13.59
CA GLU A 102 -8.48 -8.29 13.65
C GLU A 102 -9.66 -8.14 12.69
N VAL A 103 -9.52 -8.68 11.48
CA VAL A 103 -10.53 -8.51 10.41
C VAL A 103 -11.73 -9.44 10.54
N ASP A 104 -11.63 -10.52 11.33
CA ASP A 104 -12.70 -11.51 11.48
C ASP A 104 -13.97 -10.91 12.16
N LYS A 105 -13.82 -9.76 12.82
CA LYS A 105 -14.92 -9.01 13.47
C LYS A 105 -15.42 -7.83 12.63
N ILE A 106 -14.78 -7.54 11.49
CA ILE A 106 -15.11 -6.38 10.65
C ILE A 106 -16.14 -6.83 9.60
N THR A 107 -17.36 -6.30 9.70
CA THR A 107 -18.42 -6.52 8.71
C THR A 107 -18.41 -5.51 7.58
N THR A 108 -17.92 -4.30 7.84
CA THR A 108 -17.78 -3.23 6.84
C THR A 108 -16.58 -2.37 7.20
N LEU A 109 -15.79 -1.98 6.19
CA LEU A 109 -14.66 -1.07 6.37
C LEU A 109 -15.12 0.39 6.30
N PRO A 110 -14.56 1.28 7.13
CA PRO A 110 -14.80 2.72 7.03
C PRO A 110 -14.54 3.22 5.61
N PRO A 111 -15.44 4.04 5.03
CA PRO A 111 -15.23 4.61 3.71
C PRO A 111 -14.06 5.59 3.75
N VAL A 112 -13.07 5.41 2.88
CA VAL A 112 -11.92 6.31 2.73
C VAL A 112 -11.77 6.69 1.27
N ALA A 113 -11.73 7.99 0.99
CA ALA A 113 -11.51 8.52 -0.36
C ALA A 113 -10.03 8.61 -0.70
N ILE A 114 -9.68 8.47 -1.98
CA ILE A 114 -8.37 8.92 -2.49
C ILE A 114 -8.65 10.08 -3.45
N LEU A 115 -8.06 11.23 -3.17
CA LEU A 115 -8.19 12.42 -3.99
C LEU A 115 -6.85 12.74 -4.64
N TYR A 116 -6.88 13.05 -5.94
CA TYR A 116 -5.67 13.24 -6.72
C TYR A 116 -5.35 14.72 -6.87
N ALA A 117 -4.25 15.18 -6.28
CA ALA A 117 -3.83 16.56 -6.42
C ALA A 117 -3.15 16.80 -7.78
N HIS A 118 -3.51 17.90 -8.42
CA HIS A 118 -2.91 18.38 -9.65
C HIS A 118 -3.05 19.91 -9.74
N GLN A 119 -2.50 20.51 -10.80
CA GLN A 119 -2.67 21.93 -11.10
C GLN A 119 -4.16 22.24 -11.24
N ASP A 120 -4.63 23.29 -10.57
CA ASP A 120 -6.03 23.73 -10.59
C ASP A 120 -7.04 22.66 -10.13
N ALA A 121 -6.62 21.69 -9.32
CA ALA A 121 -7.55 20.78 -8.66
C ALA A 121 -8.49 21.59 -7.76
N ASP A 122 -9.80 21.43 -7.98
CA ASP A 122 -10.84 22.13 -7.24
C ASP A 122 -10.81 21.72 -5.75
N PRO A 123 -10.63 22.65 -4.79
CA PRO A 123 -10.63 22.33 -3.37
C PRO A 123 -11.98 21.86 -2.84
N ASP A 124 -13.12 22.17 -3.49
CA ASP A 124 -14.45 21.80 -3.03
C ASP A 124 -14.67 20.27 -2.98
N ILE A 125 -13.86 19.51 -3.73
CA ILE A 125 -13.88 18.04 -3.67
C ILE A 125 -13.50 17.50 -2.28
N LEU A 126 -12.69 18.24 -1.52
CA LEU A 126 -12.31 17.88 -0.15
C LEU A 126 -13.50 17.96 0.79
N ASP A 127 -14.33 19.00 0.67
CA ASP A 127 -15.59 19.14 1.42
C ASP A 127 -16.57 18.02 1.08
N TRP A 128 -16.73 17.75 -0.22
CA TRP A 128 -17.58 16.66 -0.68
C TRP A 128 -17.16 15.31 -0.11
N ALA A 129 -15.85 15.04 -0.08
CA ALA A 129 -15.28 13.82 0.45
C ALA A 129 -15.44 13.74 1.97
N ALA A 130 -15.16 14.82 2.69
CA ALA A 130 -15.27 14.91 4.14
C ALA A 130 -16.71 14.65 4.64
N ALA A 131 -17.72 15.06 3.87
CA ALA A 131 -19.11 14.81 4.19
C ALA A 131 -19.56 13.35 4.00
N ARG A 132 -18.77 12.50 3.33
CA ARG A 132 -19.16 11.14 2.90
C ARG A 132 -18.22 10.03 3.34
N HIS A 133 -17.04 10.37 3.84
CA HIS A 133 -15.98 9.43 4.15
C HIS A 133 -15.48 9.65 5.58
N ALA A 134 -14.98 8.58 6.20
CA ALA A 134 -14.36 8.59 7.52
C ALA A 134 -12.89 9.03 7.49
N GLY A 135 -12.28 9.08 6.31
CA GLY A 135 -10.92 9.56 6.09
C GLY A 135 -10.65 9.90 4.63
N ILE A 136 -9.62 10.68 4.38
CA ILE A 136 -9.18 11.07 3.04
C ILE A 136 -7.71 10.70 2.90
N VAL A 137 -7.32 10.17 1.74
CA VAL A 137 -5.92 10.06 1.31
C VAL A 137 -5.73 11.04 0.15
N ILE A 138 -4.74 11.90 0.23
CA ILE A 138 -4.40 12.81 -0.86
C ILE A 138 -3.18 12.25 -1.59
N ALA A 139 -3.34 11.94 -2.87
CA ALA A 139 -2.23 11.66 -3.78
C ALA A 139 -1.59 12.99 -4.18
N GLY A 140 -0.73 13.52 -3.32
CA GLY A 140 -0.06 14.80 -3.49
C GLY A 140 1.02 14.77 -4.59
N MET A 141 1.55 15.94 -4.91
CA MET A 141 2.68 16.13 -5.81
C MET A 141 4.00 16.04 -5.05
N GLY A 142 5.11 15.69 -5.71
CA GLY A 142 6.43 15.65 -5.07
C GLY A 142 6.43 14.77 -3.81
N SER A 143 6.78 15.37 -2.66
CA SER A 143 6.74 14.70 -1.35
C SER A 143 5.36 14.75 -0.67
N GLY A 144 4.29 14.82 -1.45
CA GLY A 144 2.91 14.88 -0.98
C GLY A 144 2.35 16.30 -0.78
N CYS A 145 2.91 17.31 -1.44
CA CYS A 145 2.39 18.66 -1.39
C CYS A 145 1.17 18.87 -2.31
N TYR A 146 0.38 19.90 -2.04
CA TYR A 146 -0.74 20.34 -2.86
C TYR A 146 -0.84 21.88 -2.83
N SER A 147 -1.75 22.44 -3.63
CA SER A 147 -1.89 23.89 -3.82
C SER A 147 -2.34 24.61 -2.55
N GLU A 148 -2.08 25.92 -2.46
CA GLU A 148 -2.52 26.77 -1.34
C GLU A 148 -4.04 26.65 -1.05
N PRO A 149 -4.95 26.68 -2.04
CA PRO A 149 -6.38 26.48 -1.76
C PRO A 149 -6.71 25.13 -1.12
N TRP A 150 -6.02 24.05 -1.52
CA TRP A 150 -6.17 22.75 -0.86
C TRP A 150 -5.58 22.74 0.54
N ASN A 151 -4.46 23.43 0.76
CA ASN A 151 -3.86 23.60 2.08
C ASN A 151 -4.81 24.30 3.05
N ASP A 152 -5.42 25.41 2.61
CA ASP A 152 -6.38 26.17 3.37
C ASP A 152 -7.62 25.34 3.71
N ARG A 153 -8.13 24.55 2.74
CA ARG A 153 -9.26 23.66 3.03
C ARG A 153 -8.86 22.53 3.97
N VAL A 154 -7.74 21.85 3.75
CA VAL A 154 -7.30 20.74 4.62
C VAL A 154 -7.08 21.20 6.06
N ALA A 155 -6.61 22.43 6.25
CA ALA A 155 -6.44 23.03 7.57
C ALA A 155 -7.74 23.11 8.39
N THR A 156 -8.90 23.17 7.73
CA THR A 156 -10.22 23.25 8.37
C THR A 156 -10.93 21.89 8.46
N LEU A 157 -10.32 20.80 7.98
CA LEU A 157 -10.86 19.45 8.11
C LEU A 157 -10.69 18.92 9.54
N THR A 158 -11.59 18.04 9.99
CA THR A 158 -11.53 17.42 11.32
C THR A 158 -11.35 15.90 11.28
N LEU A 159 -11.59 15.27 10.13
CA LEU A 159 -11.31 13.85 9.90
C LEU A 159 -9.83 13.61 9.57
N PRO A 160 -9.32 12.37 9.74
CA PRO A 160 -7.96 12.02 9.33
C PRO A 160 -7.73 12.22 7.82
N VAL A 161 -6.67 12.96 7.50
CA VAL A 161 -6.19 13.19 6.13
C VAL A 161 -4.80 12.60 6.00
N VAL A 162 -4.63 11.60 5.15
CA VAL A 162 -3.32 11.00 4.88
C VAL A 162 -2.69 11.70 3.69
N ARG A 163 -1.57 12.36 3.93
CA ARG A 163 -0.70 12.95 2.91
C ARG A 163 0.15 11.84 2.31
N ALA A 164 -0.23 11.36 1.13
CA ALA A 164 0.55 10.44 0.30
C ALA A 164 1.10 11.17 -0.92
N SER A 165 1.80 10.46 -1.82
CA SER A 165 2.29 11.03 -3.08
C SER A 165 1.85 10.21 -4.28
N ARG A 166 1.55 10.90 -5.39
CA ARG A 166 1.38 10.28 -6.71
C ARG A 166 2.71 9.85 -7.34
N VAL A 167 3.84 10.30 -6.78
CA VAL A 167 5.17 9.92 -7.23
C VAL A 167 5.43 8.45 -6.86
N ALA A 168 6.02 7.72 -7.81
CA ALA A 168 6.13 6.27 -7.75
C ALA A 168 7.01 5.76 -6.60
N ASN A 169 7.94 6.53 -6.06
CA ASN A 169 8.93 6.10 -5.06
C ASN A 169 9.20 7.20 -4.02
N GLY A 170 9.79 6.82 -2.89
CA GLY A 170 10.19 7.69 -1.79
C GLY A 170 9.12 7.90 -0.72
N PRO A 171 9.55 8.11 0.54
CA PRO A 171 8.66 8.48 1.63
C PRO A 171 8.25 9.96 1.57
N ASN A 172 7.15 10.29 2.25
CA ASN A 172 6.84 11.67 2.58
C ASN A 172 7.90 12.24 3.53
N MET A 173 8.50 13.36 3.13
CA MET A 173 9.45 14.11 3.95
C MET A 173 8.73 14.88 5.04
N ARG A 174 9.37 15.07 6.19
CA ARG A 174 8.90 15.96 7.25
C ARG A 174 8.68 17.37 6.69
N ASP A 175 7.60 18.02 7.10
CA ASP A 175 7.24 19.34 6.62
C ASP A 175 6.41 20.07 7.68
N ASP A 176 6.98 21.13 8.24
CA ASP A 176 6.40 21.87 9.37
C ASP A 176 5.04 22.50 9.04
N PHE A 177 4.74 22.74 7.75
CA PHE A 177 3.42 23.23 7.34
C PHE A 177 2.34 22.19 7.59
N TYR A 178 2.58 20.92 7.22
CA TYR A 178 1.61 19.84 7.41
C TYR A 178 1.63 19.29 8.83
N ASP A 179 2.82 19.18 9.44
CA ASP A 179 3.02 18.53 10.74
C ASP A 179 2.37 19.30 11.91
N LYS A 180 2.06 20.59 11.74
CA LYS A 180 1.27 21.36 12.72
C LYS A 180 -0.18 20.90 12.83
N PHE A 181 -0.71 20.20 11.82
CA PHE A 181 -2.07 19.68 11.81
C PHE A 181 -2.10 18.23 12.29
N VAL A 182 -2.61 18.00 13.49
CA VAL A 182 -2.60 16.67 14.11
C VAL A 182 -3.32 15.61 13.28
N HIS A 183 -4.39 16.01 12.56
CA HIS A 183 -5.20 15.16 11.69
C HIS A 183 -4.56 14.86 10.33
N VAL A 184 -3.48 15.57 9.96
CA VAL A 184 -2.73 15.32 8.72
C VAL A 184 -1.60 14.33 8.99
N LEU A 185 -1.72 13.12 8.44
CA LEU A 185 -0.83 11.99 8.68
C LEU A 185 0.07 11.76 7.46
N PRO A 186 1.41 11.66 7.61
CA PRO A 186 2.26 11.22 6.51
C PRO A 186 1.99 9.75 6.19
N ALA A 187 1.96 9.38 4.91
CA ALA A 187 1.79 7.99 4.48
C ALA A 187 3.07 7.14 4.63
N ASP A 188 4.16 7.72 5.16
CA ASP A 188 5.51 7.18 5.05
C ASP A 188 5.83 6.94 3.55
N ASP A 189 6.24 5.75 3.16
CA ASP A 189 6.49 5.30 1.79
C ASP A 189 5.29 4.51 1.21
N LEU A 190 4.08 4.59 1.77
CA LEU A 190 2.92 3.92 1.17
C LEU A 190 2.34 4.72 0.00
N PRO A 191 2.08 4.10 -1.16
CA PRO A 191 1.37 4.78 -2.24
C PRO A 191 -0.11 4.97 -1.85
N PRO A 192 -0.84 5.91 -2.48
CA PRO A 192 -2.18 6.32 -2.05
C PRO A 192 -3.16 5.16 -1.84
N GLN A 193 -3.15 4.19 -2.77
CA GLN A 193 -4.00 3.00 -2.69
C GLN A 193 -3.69 2.08 -1.51
N LYS A 194 -2.44 2.01 -1.04
CA LYS A 194 -2.06 1.20 0.13
C LYS A 194 -2.22 1.98 1.43
N ALA A 195 -1.92 3.28 1.40
CA ALA A 195 -2.22 4.19 2.49
C ALA A 195 -3.71 4.17 2.83
N ARG A 196 -4.58 4.09 1.81
CA ARG A 196 -6.03 3.90 1.99
C ARG A 196 -6.34 2.62 2.76
N ILE A 197 -5.75 1.48 2.38
CA ILE A 197 -6.00 0.20 3.06
C ILE A 197 -5.59 0.30 4.54
N LEU A 198 -4.42 0.86 4.83
CA LEU A 198 -3.96 1.02 6.21
C LEU A 198 -4.86 1.98 7.00
N LEU A 199 -5.32 3.10 6.39
CA LEU A 199 -6.25 4.01 7.06
C LEU A 199 -7.60 3.34 7.34
N GLN A 200 -8.14 2.57 6.40
CA GLN A 200 -9.39 1.83 6.61
C GLN A 200 -9.28 0.86 7.79
N LEU A 201 -8.17 0.12 7.89
CA LEU A 201 -7.92 -0.78 9.01
C LEU A 201 -7.64 -0.03 10.32
N GLY A 202 -6.89 1.07 10.28
CA GLY A 202 -6.62 1.89 11.45
C GLY A 202 -7.88 2.47 12.06
N LEU A 203 -8.81 2.94 11.22
CA LEU A 203 -10.10 3.49 11.63
C LEU A 203 -11.04 2.45 12.27
N THR A 204 -10.81 1.14 12.11
CA THR A 204 -11.56 0.13 12.87
C THR A 204 -11.03 -0.09 14.29
N VAL A 205 -9.84 0.42 14.57
CA VAL A 205 -9.17 0.31 15.88
C VAL A 205 -9.24 1.63 16.65
N SER A 206 -8.97 2.76 15.99
CA SER A 206 -8.97 4.08 16.62
C SER A 206 -9.20 5.22 15.63
N SER A 207 -9.90 6.26 16.06
CA SER A 207 -9.99 7.55 15.35
C SER A 207 -8.95 8.57 15.83
N SER A 208 -8.11 8.23 16.83
CA SER A 208 -7.09 9.13 17.36
C SER A 208 -5.99 9.38 16.31
N PRO A 209 -5.70 10.64 15.93
CA PRO A 209 -4.67 10.93 14.95
C PRO A 209 -3.27 10.46 15.39
N ALA A 210 -2.96 10.51 16.69
CA ALA A 210 -1.70 10.00 17.23
C ALA A 210 -1.58 8.49 17.01
N ARG A 211 -2.65 7.74 17.29
CA ARG A 211 -2.66 6.29 17.10
C ARG A 211 -2.57 5.89 15.63
N LEU A 212 -3.29 6.60 14.76
CA LEU A 212 -3.19 6.39 13.31
C LEU A 212 -1.77 6.69 12.81
N ARG A 213 -1.13 7.76 13.28
CA ARG A 213 0.28 8.08 12.94
C ARG A 213 1.24 6.96 13.33
N GLU A 214 1.10 6.41 14.53
CA GLU A 214 1.89 5.25 14.98
C GLU A 214 1.68 4.04 14.06
N MET A 215 0.45 3.79 13.60
CA MET A 215 0.17 2.70 12.67
C MET A 215 0.88 2.89 11.33
N PHE A 216 0.87 4.10 10.76
CA PHE A 216 1.61 4.41 9.53
C PHE A 216 3.13 4.25 9.69
N ALA A 217 3.67 4.50 10.87
CA ALA A 217 5.08 4.24 11.17
C ALA A 217 5.40 2.75 11.44
N ARG A 218 4.41 1.94 11.82
CA ARG A 218 4.62 0.53 12.20
C ARG A 218 4.41 -0.45 11.05
N TYR A 219 3.45 -0.17 10.17
CA TYR A 219 2.89 -1.10 9.18
C TYR A 219 3.31 -0.81 7.73
#